data_AF-A0A8J5T3H0-F1
#
_entry.id   AF-A0A8J5T3H0-F1
#
_cell.length_a   1.000
_cell.length_b   1.000
_cell.length_c   1.000
_cell.angle_alpha   90.00
_cell.angle_beta   90.00
_cell.angle_gamma   90.00
#
_symmetry.space_group_name_H-M   'P 1'
#
loop_
_entity.id
_entity.type
_entity.pdbx_description
1 polymer ?
#
loop_
_entity_poly.entity_id
_entity_poly.type
_entity_poly.pdbx_seq_one_letter_code
_entity_poly.pdbx_strand_id
1 'polypeptide(L)'
;MIIFIYSQENHSRRMVTEKLMQYAFPASHKLPFFAFEYCEQYPENGWSVYEPIAELKRQGLPNESWRITRINEQYELCETYPAVWAVPAAANDNDLRNVAAFRSRGRIPVLSWIHPESQATIARCAQPLVGVSGKRSRDDEAYIQHIMDANAQSHKIFIMDARPSVNAVANKAKGGGYESEDAYQNAEVQFLDIHNIHVMRESLRKLQEVCYPHIDNAHWLSNLEATHWLDHIRCVLSGALRIADKVESHKTSVVVHCSDGWDRTAQRIGHGDDRHQDADRSPVFLQFIDCIWQIMRQFPHAFQFTEDLLITLLDHLYSCLFGTFLYNSNPSDFENPLYNSATRHHVLFPRTSMRHLCLWDKYYCRWNPSMRQQEPVHIRFKELLHVKGQLEKRVEELRKELAARQTHDSPRVASAIV
;
A
#
# COMPACT_ATOMS: atom_id res chain seq x y z
N MET A 1 4.37 10.09 24.91
CA MET A 1 3.89 11.25 25.69
C MET A 1 5.04 12.20 25.93
N ILE A 2 4.90 13.47 25.56
CA ILE A 2 5.87 14.54 25.84
C ILE A 2 5.32 15.35 27.02
N ILE A 3 6.08 15.47 28.09
CA ILE A 3 5.67 16.18 29.32
C ILE A 3 6.55 17.42 29.47
N PHE A 4 5.90 18.57 29.64
CA PHE A 4 6.56 19.84 29.97
C PHE A 4 6.22 20.23 31.41
N ILE A 5 7.23 20.65 32.17
CA ILE A 5 7.07 21.14 33.55
C ILE A 5 7.24 22.67 33.52
N TYR A 6 6.26 23.41 34.05
CA TYR A 6 6.25 24.86 34.09
C TYR A 6 6.39 25.38 35.52
N SER A 7 7.20 26.43 35.71
CA SER A 7 7.21 27.20 36.97
C SER A 7 5.89 27.95 37.15
N GLN A 8 5.41 28.03 38.40
CA GLN A 8 4.16 28.74 38.73
C GLN A 8 4.27 30.26 38.57
N GLU A 9 5.49 30.81 38.62
CA GLU A 9 5.74 32.26 38.71
C GLU A 9 5.44 33.04 37.41
N ASN A 10 5.51 32.38 36.24
CA ASN A 10 5.49 33.07 34.95
C ASN A 10 4.16 32.97 34.18
N HIS A 11 3.13 32.31 34.74
CA HIS A 11 1.82 32.05 34.10
C HIS A 11 1.88 31.52 32.64
N SER A 12 3.04 31.07 32.15
CA SER A 12 3.29 30.76 30.74
C SER A 12 2.61 29.49 30.26
N ARG A 13 2.29 28.57 31.18
CA ARG A 13 1.55 27.33 30.89
C ARG A 13 0.26 27.60 30.12
N ARG A 14 -0.55 28.57 30.58
CA ARG A 14 -1.85 28.85 29.97
C ARG A 14 -1.69 29.28 28.51
N MET A 15 -0.81 30.26 28.27
CA MET A 15 -0.53 30.78 26.94
C MET A 15 0.01 29.69 26.00
N VAL A 16 0.95 28.86 26.47
CA VAL A 16 1.50 27.78 25.66
C VAL A 16 0.44 26.71 25.37
N THR A 17 -0.36 26.31 26.36
CA THR A 17 -1.46 25.34 26.16
C THR A 17 -2.50 25.88 25.17
N GLU A 18 -2.91 27.14 25.29
CA GLU A 18 -3.85 27.77 24.35
C GLU A 18 -3.29 27.76 22.93
N LYS A 19 -2.02 28.13 22.74
CA LYS A 19 -1.36 28.12 21.43
C LYS A 19 -1.18 26.71 20.86
N LEU A 20 -0.84 25.73 21.70
CA LEU A 20 -0.76 24.32 21.30
C LEU A 20 -2.11 23.81 20.81
N MET A 21 -3.19 24.01 21.57
CA MET A 21 -4.53 23.55 21.17
C MET A 21 -4.96 24.23 19.87
N GLN A 22 -4.70 25.53 19.75
CA GLN A 22 -5.04 26.31 18.56
C GLN A 22 -4.35 25.77 17.29
N TYR A 23 -3.02 25.57 17.33
CA TYR A 23 -2.25 25.24 16.13
C TYR A 23 -2.03 23.74 15.88
N ALA A 24 -2.17 22.89 16.89
CA ALA A 24 -2.15 21.43 16.69
C ALA A 24 -3.48 20.92 16.12
N PHE A 25 -4.57 21.65 16.34
CA PHE A 25 -5.92 21.30 15.87
C PHE A 25 -6.52 22.41 14.99
N PRO A 26 -5.89 22.75 13.85
CA PRO A 26 -6.34 23.85 13.00
C PRO A 26 -7.77 23.65 12.48
N ALA A 27 -8.19 22.42 12.16
CA ALA A 27 -9.55 22.16 11.68
C ALA A 27 -10.61 22.47 12.75
N SER A 28 -10.39 22.04 14.00
CA SER A 28 -11.28 22.36 15.12
C SER A 28 -11.34 23.87 15.42
N HIS A 29 -10.27 24.61 15.09
CA HIS A 29 -10.17 26.05 15.32
C HIS A 29 -10.41 26.90 14.07
N LYS A 30 -10.88 26.30 12.96
CA LYS A 30 -11.13 26.97 11.67
C LYS A 30 -9.92 27.73 11.13
N LEU A 31 -8.72 27.23 11.39
CA LEU A 31 -7.47 27.69 10.84
C LEU A 31 -7.10 26.86 9.60
N PRO A 32 -6.34 27.42 8.64
CA PRO A 32 -5.76 26.63 7.57
C PRO A 32 -4.78 25.59 8.14
N PHE A 33 -4.65 24.45 7.43
CA PHE A 33 -3.54 23.54 7.67
C PHE A 33 -2.23 24.17 7.21
N PHE A 34 -1.13 23.81 7.87
CA PHE A 34 0.20 24.32 7.51
C PHE A 34 0.56 24.04 6.05
N ALA A 35 0.09 22.94 5.46
CA ALA A 35 0.24 22.65 4.02
C ALA A 35 -0.23 23.77 3.08
N PHE A 36 -1.18 24.62 3.48
CA PHE A 36 -1.63 25.77 2.68
C PHE A 36 -0.82 27.05 2.92
N GLU A 37 -0.04 27.09 4.00
CA GLU A 37 0.87 28.20 4.32
C GLU A 37 2.31 27.91 3.89
N TYR A 38 2.64 26.63 3.71
CA TYR A 38 3.95 26.16 3.31
C TYR A 38 4.29 26.56 1.87
N CYS A 39 5.42 27.24 1.69
CA CYS A 39 5.81 27.88 0.43
C CYS A 39 7.24 27.51 -0.04
N GLU A 40 7.83 26.47 0.53
CA GLU A 40 9.13 25.97 0.05
C GLU A 40 9.00 25.44 -1.38
N GLN A 41 10.04 25.67 -2.18
CA GLN A 41 10.07 25.26 -3.58
C GLN A 41 11.05 24.12 -3.77
N TYR A 42 10.63 23.16 -4.58
CA TYR A 42 11.42 21.99 -4.93
C TYR A 42 11.67 21.96 -6.44
N PRO A 43 12.81 21.41 -6.90
CA PRO A 43 13.10 21.30 -8.33
C PRO A 43 12.07 20.45 -9.08
N GLU A 44 11.53 19.42 -8.41
CA GLU A 44 10.57 18.48 -8.97
C GLU A 44 9.16 18.76 -8.44
N ASN A 45 8.15 18.56 -9.28
CA ASN A 45 6.75 18.68 -8.88
C ASN A 45 6.16 17.31 -8.53
N GLY A 46 6.02 17.03 -7.22
CA GLY A 46 5.43 15.78 -6.73
C GLY A 46 4.02 15.48 -7.24
N TRP A 47 3.25 16.49 -7.66
CA TRP A 47 1.90 16.32 -8.18
C TRP A 47 1.84 15.70 -9.59
N SER A 48 2.93 15.80 -10.37
CA SER A 48 3.02 15.23 -11.72
C SER A 48 3.57 13.80 -11.76
N VAL A 49 3.93 13.22 -10.60
CA VAL A 49 4.55 11.88 -10.53
C VAL A 49 3.61 10.77 -11.00
N TYR A 50 2.30 10.89 -10.74
CA TYR A 50 1.31 9.87 -11.09
C TYR A 50 0.32 10.41 -12.12
N GLU A 51 0.24 9.74 -13.27
CA GLU A 51 -0.78 9.99 -14.30
C GLU A 51 -1.56 8.69 -14.57
N PRO A 52 -2.88 8.65 -14.30
CA PRO A 52 -3.65 7.40 -14.35
C PRO A 52 -3.59 6.67 -15.69
N ILE A 53 -3.66 7.39 -16.81
CA ILE A 53 -3.67 6.76 -18.14
C ILE A 53 -2.29 6.23 -18.50
N ALA A 54 -1.23 6.95 -18.17
CA ALA A 54 0.15 6.51 -18.36
C ALA A 54 0.43 5.23 -17.58
N GLU A 55 -0.08 5.10 -16.34
CA GLU A 55 0.05 3.86 -15.57
C GLU A 55 -0.72 2.69 -16.21
N LEU A 56 -1.96 2.92 -16.66
CA LEU A 56 -2.72 1.89 -17.38
C LEU A 56 -2.01 1.47 -18.69
N LYS A 57 -1.45 2.43 -19.43
CA LYS A 57 -0.64 2.17 -20.63
C LYS A 57 0.62 1.38 -20.32
N ARG A 58 1.31 1.68 -19.21
CA ARG A 58 2.47 0.91 -18.74
C ARG A 58 2.11 -0.57 -18.47
N GLN A 59 0.87 -0.83 -18.06
CA GLN A 59 0.34 -2.19 -17.89
C GLN A 59 -0.19 -2.83 -19.19
N GLY A 60 -0.12 -2.14 -20.34
CA GLY A 60 -0.58 -2.65 -21.64
C GLY A 60 -2.06 -2.39 -21.93
N LEU A 61 -2.67 -1.39 -21.29
CA LEU A 61 -4.09 -1.05 -21.46
C LEU A 61 -4.30 0.25 -22.26
N PRO A 62 -5.42 0.40 -22.99
CA PRO A 62 -6.46 -0.61 -23.22
C PRO A 62 -5.97 -1.75 -24.13
N ASN A 63 -6.65 -2.89 -24.09
CA ASN A 63 -6.43 -4.02 -24.99
C ASN A 63 -7.78 -4.63 -25.41
N GLU A 64 -7.78 -5.80 -26.04
CA GLU A 64 -9.01 -6.46 -26.52
C GLU A 64 -9.97 -6.86 -25.39
N SER A 65 -9.42 -7.17 -24.20
CA SER A 65 -10.21 -7.65 -23.04
C SER A 65 -10.60 -6.54 -22.07
N TRP A 66 -9.89 -5.40 -22.08
CA TRP A 66 -10.05 -4.31 -21.11
C TRP A 66 -10.06 -2.94 -21.78
N ARG A 67 -11.09 -2.15 -21.48
CA ARG A 67 -11.24 -0.77 -21.98
C ARG A 67 -11.03 0.24 -20.86
N ILE A 68 -10.58 1.43 -21.25
CA ILE A 68 -10.52 2.59 -20.36
C ILE A 68 -11.84 3.36 -20.48
N THR A 69 -12.47 3.69 -19.35
CA THR A 69 -13.68 4.50 -19.30
C THR A 69 -13.43 5.79 -18.50
N ARG A 70 -14.14 6.84 -18.91
CA ARG A 70 -14.23 8.15 -18.24
C ARG A 70 -15.63 8.43 -17.68
N ILE A 71 -16.44 7.38 -17.52
CA ILE A 71 -17.81 7.48 -16.96
C ILE A 71 -17.85 8.20 -15.60
N ASN A 72 -16.75 8.19 -14.85
CA ASN A 72 -16.63 8.82 -13.54
C ASN A 72 -15.74 10.07 -13.53
N GLU A 73 -15.50 10.71 -14.69
CA GLU A 73 -14.66 11.91 -14.78
C GLU A 73 -15.17 13.07 -13.91
N GLN A 74 -16.49 13.14 -13.72
CA GLN A 74 -17.16 14.09 -12.84
C GLN A 74 -17.55 13.49 -11.48
N TYR A 75 -17.08 12.28 -11.17
CA TYR A 75 -17.31 11.58 -9.90
C TYR A 75 -18.79 11.25 -9.58
N GLU A 76 -19.67 11.29 -10.58
CA GLU A 76 -21.12 11.08 -10.40
C GLU A 76 -21.50 9.63 -10.10
N LEU A 77 -20.79 8.66 -10.70
CA LEU A 77 -21.12 7.25 -10.51
C LEU A 77 -20.56 6.72 -9.18
N CYS A 78 -19.37 7.18 -8.80
CA CYS A 78 -18.76 6.88 -7.53
C CYS A 78 -17.83 8.02 -7.11
N GLU A 79 -18.29 8.85 -6.17
CA GLU A 79 -17.57 10.00 -5.61
C GLU A 79 -16.20 9.66 -4.98
N THR A 80 -15.98 8.37 -4.77
CA THR A 80 -14.92 7.82 -3.93
C THR A 80 -13.90 7.01 -4.73
N TYR A 81 -14.11 6.93 -6.05
CA TYR A 81 -13.22 6.32 -7.04
C TYR A 81 -12.52 7.41 -7.87
N PRO A 82 -11.42 7.06 -8.57
CA PRO A 82 -10.75 8.00 -9.47
C PRO A 82 -11.64 8.36 -10.68
N ALA A 83 -11.21 9.35 -11.46
CA ALA A 83 -11.90 9.81 -12.68
C ALA A 83 -11.84 8.80 -13.83
N VAL A 84 -10.78 7.99 -13.89
CA VAL A 84 -10.47 7.08 -15.00
C VAL A 84 -10.38 5.65 -14.48
N TRP A 85 -11.09 4.72 -15.12
CA TRP A 85 -11.12 3.30 -14.76
C TRP A 85 -10.73 2.40 -15.92
N ALA A 86 -10.16 1.24 -15.61
CA ALA A 86 -10.10 0.11 -16.53
C ALA A 86 -11.15 -0.94 -16.13
N VAL A 87 -11.99 -1.34 -17.09
CA VAL A 87 -13.13 -2.25 -16.94
C VAL A 87 -13.15 -3.27 -18.09
N PRO A 88 -13.82 -4.44 -17.95
CA PRO A 88 -13.91 -5.40 -19.04
C PRO A 88 -14.46 -4.75 -20.31
N ALA A 89 -13.83 -5.02 -21.46
CA ALA A 89 -14.25 -4.47 -22.75
C ALA A 89 -15.68 -4.88 -23.13
N ALA A 90 -16.11 -6.07 -22.69
CA ALA A 90 -17.47 -6.59 -22.89
C ALA A 90 -18.55 -5.85 -22.10
N ALA A 91 -18.20 -5.12 -21.02
CA ALA A 91 -19.16 -4.36 -20.23
C ALA A 91 -19.30 -2.93 -20.76
N ASN A 92 -20.51 -2.53 -21.13
CA ASN A 92 -20.81 -1.16 -21.55
C ASN A 92 -21.11 -0.25 -20.34
N ASP A 93 -21.22 1.06 -20.56
CA ASP A 93 -21.42 2.04 -19.49
C ASP A 93 -22.79 1.93 -18.77
N ASN A 94 -23.81 1.34 -19.38
CA ASN A 94 -25.08 1.04 -18.71
C ASN A 94 -24.91 -0.12 -17.73
N ASP A 95 -24.17 -1.17 -18.12
CA ASP A 95 -23.84 -2.28 -17.24
C ASP A 95 -23.10 -1.77 -15.98
N LEU A 96 -22.14 -0.84 -16.16
CA LEU A 96 -21.41 -0.24 -15.03
C LEU A 96 -22.35 0.46 -14.04
N ARG A 97 -23.40 1.15 -14.51
CA ARG A 97 -24.38 1.80 -13.64
C ARG A 97 -25.22 0.79 -12.86
N ASN A 98 -25.63 -0.30 -13.50
CA ASN A 98 -26.39 -1.36 -12.84
C ASN A 98 -25.55 -2.07 -11.76
N VAL A 99 -24.28 -2.35 -12.07
CA VAL A 99 -23.33 -2.94 -11.11
C VAL A 99 -23.08 -1.98 -9.94
N ALA A 100 -22.94 -0.67 -10.20
CA ALA A 100 -22.77 0.34 -9.16
C ALA A 100 -23.94 0.39 -8.19
N ALA A 101 -25.17 0.17 -8.65
CA ALA A 101 -26.34 0.12 -7.77
C ALA A 101 -26.33 -1.07 -6.80
N PHE A 102 -25.59 -2.15 -7.11
CA PHE A 102 -25.49 -3.35 -6.26
C PHE A 102 -24.23 -3.39 -5.40
N ARG A 103 -23.23 -2.54 -5.69
CA ARG A 103 -21.98 -2.47 -4.92
C ARG A 103 -22.04 -1.32 -3.92
N SER A 104 -21.62 -1.57 -2.68
CA SER A 104 -21.64 -0.53 -1.64
C SER A 104 -20.92 0.74 -2.10
N ARG A 105 -21.60 1.89 -2.00
CA ARG A 105 -21.12 3.22 -2.43
C ARG A 105 -20.78 3.34 -3.93
N GLY A 106 -21.36 2.49 -4.79
CA GLY A 106 -21.06 2.53 -6.23
C GLY A 106 -19.67 2.02 -6.60
N ARG A 107 -18.95 1.38 -5.66
CA ARG A 107 -17.55 0.96 -5.84
C ARG A 107 -17.49 -0.39 -6.54
N ILE A 108 -17.72 -0.37 -7.85
CA ILE A 108 -17.72 -1.56 -8.72
C ILE A 108 -16.33 -2.19 -8.84
N PRO A 109 -16.22 -3.46 -9.29
CA PRO A 109 -14.93 -4.05 -9.60
C PRO A 109 -14.23 -3.32 -10.75
N VAL A 110 -13.09 -2.72 -10.45
CA VAL A 110 -12.22 -2.05 -11.43
C VAL A 110 -10.80 -2.62 -11.35
N LEU A 111 -10.12 -2.68 -12.49
CA LEU A 111 -8.76 -3.22 -12.58
C LEU A 111 -7.77 -2.38 -11.76
N SER A 112 -6.94 -3.05 -10.99
CA SER A 112 -5.80 -2.47 -10.26
C SER A 112 -4.47 -2.90 -10.87
N TRP A 113 -4.37 -4.15 -11.32
CA TRP A 113 -3.17 -4.69 -11.95
C TRP A 113 -3.50 -5.82 -12.94
N ILE A 114 -2.70 -5.96 -13.99
CA ILE A 114 -2.78 -7.07 -14.96
C ILE A 114 -1.41 -7.71 -15.18
N HIS A 115 -1.37 -9.04 -15.21
CA HIS A 115 -0.16 -9.81 -15.46
C HIS A 115 0.27 -9.67 -16.93
N PRO A 116 1.53 -9.32 -17.21
CA PRO A 116 1.98 -9.00 -18.58
C PRO A 116 1.86 -10.19 -19.54
N GLU A 117 2.11 -11.41 -19.07
CA GLU A 117 2.02 -12.62 -19.90
C GLU A 117 0.65 -13.30 -19.83
N SER A 118 0.19 -13.73 -18.65
CA SER A 118 -1.04 -14.53 -18.53
C SER A 118 -2.35 -13.76 -18.66
N GLN A 119 -2.31 -12.42 -18.61
CA GLN A 119 -3.50 -11.56 -18.54
C GLN A 119 -4.38 -11.77 -17.30
N ALA A 120 -3.89 -12.51 -16.28
CA ALA A 120 -4.57 -12.60 -14.99
C ALA A 120 -4.61 -11.24 -14.30
N THR A 121 -5.76 -10.86 -13.75
CA THR A 121 -5.96 -9.51 -13.21
C THR A 121 -6.23 -9.50 -11.72
N ILE A 122 -5.84 -8.40 -11.06
CA ILE A 122 -6.33 -8.02 -9.75
C ILE A 122 -7.33 -6.88 -9.96
N ALA A 123 -8.61 -7.14 -9.66
CA ALA A 123 -9.64 -6.12 -9.59
C ALA A 123 -9.99 -5.80 -8.13
N ARG A 124 -10.48 -4.59 -7.85
CA ARG A 124 -10.91 -4.17 -6.51
C ARG A 124 -12.31 -3.60 -6.50
N CYS A 125 -13.07 -3.85 -5.44
CA CYS A 125 -14.41 -3.31 -5.24
C CYS A 125 -14.78 -3.16 -3.76
N ALA A 126 -16.00 -2.70 -3.49
CA ALA A 126 -16.66 -2.87 -2.20
C ALA A 126 -17.56 -4.12 -2.18
N GLN A 127 -18.09 -4.46 -1.00
CA GLN A 127 -19.00 -5.60 -0.85
C GLN A 127 -20.28 -5.46 -1.69
N PRO A 128 -20.87 -6.60 -2.11
CA PRO A 128 -22.20 -6.61 -2.72
C PRO A 128 -23.30 -6.33 -1.68
N LEU A 129 -24.41 -5.71 -2.12
CA LEU A 129 -25.57 -5.35 -1.31
C LEU A 129 -26.61 -6.48 -1.26
N VAL A 130 -26.15 -7.67 -0.84
CA VAL A 130 -26.96 -8.90 -0.78
C VAL A 130 -28.06 -8.81 0.28
N GLY A 131 -27.70 -8.35 1.48
CA GLY A 131 -28.59 -8.25 2.63
C GLY A 131 -29.11 -9.60 3.16
N VAL A 132 -29.98 -9.53 4.17
CA VAL A 132 -30.62 -10.70 4.79
C VAL A 132 -31.53 -11.47 3.84
N SER A 133 -32.13 -10.79 2.86
CA SER A 133 -33.04 -11.40 1.89
C SER A 133 -32.33 -12.10 0.74
N GLY A 134 -30.99 -12.11 0.72
CA GLY A 134 -30.23 -12.80 -0.32
C GLY A 134 -30.41 -12.19 -1.71
N LYS A 135 -30.49 -10.86 -1.81
CA LYS A 135 -30.62 -10.16 -3.09
C LYS A 135 -29.47 -10.51 -4.02
N ARG A 136 -29.79 -10.62 -5.29
CA ARG A 136 -28.87 -10.91 -6.38
C ARG A 136 -28.93 -9.79 -7.42
N SER A 137 -27.85 -9.65 -8.18
CA SER A 137 -27.78 -8.73 -9.32
C SER A 137 -27.24 -9.49 -10.51
N ARG A 138 -28.08 -9.69 -11.54
CA ARG A 138 -27.66 -10.36 -12.77
C ARG A 138 -26.57 -9.57 -13.48
N ASP A 139 -26.62 -8.24 -13.40
CA ASP A 139 -25.59 -7.36 -13.94
C ASP A 139 -24.25 -7.55 -13.22
N ASP A 140 -24.24 -7.66 -11.88
CA ASP A 140 -23.00 -7.90 -11.11
C ASP A 140 -22.43 -9.31 -11.38
N GLU A 141 -23.30 -10.32 -11.41
CA GLU A 141 -22.93 -11.70 -11.74
C GLU A 141 -22.30 -11.79 -13.14
N ALA A 142 -22.94 -11.18 -14.15
CA ALA A 142 -22.41 -11.10 -15.51
C ALA A 142 -21.10 -10.29 -15.57
N TYR A 143 -20.98 -9.22 -14.78
CA TYR A 143 -19.77 -8.41 -14.74
C TYR A 143 -18.57 -9.16 -14.15
N ILE A 144 -18.77 -9.94 -13.08
CA ILE A 144 -17.74 -10.84 -12.53
C ILE A 144 -17.35 -11.91 -13.56
N GLN A 145 -18.33 -12.45 -14.29
CA GLN A 145 -18.09 -13.38 -15.39
C GLN A 145 -17.24 -12.73 -16.51
N HIS A 146 -17.52 -11.47 -16.89
CA HIS A 146 -16.69 -10.75 -17.87
C HIS A 146 -15.23 -10.57 -17.42
N ILE A 147 -14.97 -10.39 -16.12
CA ILE A 147 -13.59 -10.32 -15.59
C ILE A 147 -12.90 -11.69 -15.71
N MET A 148 -13.63 -12.77 -15.48
CA MET A 148 -13.09 -14.12 -15.66
C MET A 148 -12.80 -14.40 -17.14
N ASP A 149 -13.74 -14.10 -18.03
CA ASP A 149 -13.61 -14.34 -19.48
C ASP A 149 -12.52 -13.49 -20.13
N ALA A 150 -12.19 -12.34 -19.54
CA ALA A 150 -11.03 -11.52 -19.93
C ALA A 150 -9.68 -12.23 -19.73
N ASN A 151 -9.64 -13.34 -18.96
CA ASN A 151 -8.47 -14.18 -18.75
C ASN A 151 -8.70 -15.58 -19.35
N ALA A 152 -8.13 -15.82 -20.53
CA ALA A 152 -8.26 -17.09 -21.25
C ALA A 152 -7.61 -18.30 -20.55
N GLN A 153 -6.81 -18.09 -19.50
CA GLN A 153 -6.05 -19.15 -18.83
C GLN A 153 -6.84 -19.87 -17.71
N SER A 154 -8.00 -19.34 -17.29
CA SER A 154 -8.72 -19.88 -16.14
C SER A 154 -10.23 -19.90 -16.32
N HIS A 155 -10.86 -21.00 -15.93
CA HIS A 155 -12.33 -21.17 -15.90
C HIS A 155 -12.93 -20.87 -14.52
N LYS A 156 -12.14 -20.29 -13.61
CA LYS A 156 -12.57 -19.86 -12.28
C LYS A 156 -12.01 -18.48 -11.97
N ILE A 157 -12.71 -17.74 -11.11
CA ILE A 157 -12.24 -16.48 -10.53
C ILE A 157 -12.25 -16.60 -9.01
N PHE A 158 -11.29 -15.97 -8.32
CA PHE A 158 -11.27 -15.97 -6.86
C PHE A 158 -11.68 -14.60 -6.32
N ILE A 159 -12.59 -14.60 -5.35
CA ILE A 159 -13.02 -13.40 -4.65
C ILE A 159 -12.39 -13.42 -3.26
N MET A 160 -11.47 -12.49 -3.04
CA MET A 160 -10.67 -12.40 -1.82
C MET A 160 -11.32 -11.35 -0.91
N ASP A 161 -12.19 -11.81 0.00
CA ASP A 161 -12.81 -10.95 1.02
C ASP A 161 -11.83 -10.78 2.17
N ALA A 162 -11.35 -9.57 2.37
CA ALA A 162 -10.36 -9.27 3.41
C ALA A 162 -10.86 -9.62 4.83
N ARG A 163 -12.17 -9.63 5.06
CA ARG A 163 -12.76 -9.76 6.40
C ARG A 163 -12.67 -11.19 6.93
N PRO A 164 -12.73 -11.37 8.26
CA PRO A 164 -13.16 -12.63 8.84
C PRO A 164 -14.59 -12.98 8.40
N SER A 165 -14.87 -14.26 8.17
CA SER A 165 -16.18 -14.74 7.75
C SER A 165 -17.31 -14.23 8.67
N VAL A 166 -17.10 -14.25 9.99
CA VAL A 166 -18.07 -13.72 10.99
C VAL A 166 -18.42 -12.25 10.74
N ASN A 167 -17.46 -11.44 10.32
CA ASN A 167 -17.68 -10.02 10.03
C ASN A 167 -18.42 -9.84 8.71
N ALA A 168 -18.15 -10.68 7.70
CA ALA A 168 -18.89 -10.68 6.44
C ALA A 168 -20.36 -11.06 6.66
N VAL A 169 -20.64 -12.07 7.49
CA VAL A 169 -22.00 -12.44 7.91
C VAL A 169 -22.68 -11.30 8.67
N ALA A 170 -21.98 -10.63 9.59
CA ALA A 170 -22.52 -9.47 10.30
C ALA A 170 -22.84 -8.30 9.35
N ASN A 171 -22.07 -8.11 8.27
CA ASN A 171 -22.38 -7.11 7.25
C ASN A 171 -23.58 -7.52 6.38
N LYS A 172 -23.75 -8.82 6.10
CA LYS A 172 -24.95 -9.34 5.43
C LYS A 172 -26.22 -8.98 6.20
N ALA A 173 -26.18 -9.08 7.53
CA ALA A 173 -27.27 -8.65 8.40
C ALA A 173 -27.60 -7.14 8.30
N LYS A 174 -26.63 -6.31 7.91
CA LYS A 174 -26.76 -4.86 7.75
C LYS A 174 -27.06 -4.40 6.33
N GLY A 175 -27.34 -5.32 5.40
CA GLY A 175 -27.65 -5.01 4.00
C GLY A 175 -26.48 -5.15 3.03
N GLY A 176 -25.26 -5.38 3.51
CA GLY A 176 -24.10 -5.74 2.70
C GLY A 176 -24.05 -7.25 2.44
N GLY A 177 -22.84 -7.84 2.46
CA GLY A 177 -22.69 -9.29 2.36
C GLY A 177 -21.44 -9.70 1.61
N TYR A 178 -21.51 -10.87 0.98
CA TYR A 178 -20.48 -11.49 0.16
C TYR A 178 -21.15 -12.36 -0.90
N GLU A 179 -20.42 -12.66 -1.96
CA GLU A 179 -20.82 -13.44 -3.12
C GLU A 179 -21.08 -14.91 -2.71
N SER A 180 -22.27 -15.44 -3.00
CA SER A 180 -22.60 -16.85 -2.71
C SER A 180 -22.28 -17.75 -3.90
N GLU A 181 -21.84 -18.98 -3.64
CA GLU A 181 -21.53 -19.98 -4.68
C GLU A 181 -22.71 -20.24 -5.64
N ASP A 182 -23.96 -20.21 -5.14
CA ASP A 182 -25.17 -20.37 -5.96
C ASP A 182 -25.41 -19.22 -6.96
N ALA A 183 -24.92 -18.02 -6.61
CA ALA A 183 -25.10 -16.82 -7.42
C ALA A 183 -23.92 -16.61 -8.39
N TYR A 184 -22.71 -16.92 -7.94
CA TYR A 184 -21.48 -16.74 -8.71
C TYR A 184 -20.83 -18.11 -8.94
N GLN A 185 -21.40 -18.89 -9.87
CA GLN A 185 -21.09 -20.31 -10.06
C GLN A 185 -19.61 -20.62 -10.34
N ASN A 186 -18.91 -19.69 -11.01
CA ASN A 186 -17.50 -19.83 -11.36
C ASN A 186 -16.56 -19.06 -10.42
N ALA A 187 -17.10 -18.49 -9.34
CA ALA A 187 -16.33 -17.73 -8.36
C ALA A 187 -16.15 -18.51 -7.05
N GLU A 188 -14.93 -18.51 -6.52
CA GLU A 188 -14.63 -19.05 -5.20
C GLU A 188 -14.31 -17.92 -4.23
N VAL A 189 -15.09 -17.81 -3.14
CA VAL A 189 -14.87 -16.78 -2.11
C VAL A 189 -13.91 -17.29 -1.04
N GLN A 190 -12.88 -16.51 -0.75
CA GLN A 190 -11.90 -16.79 0.30
C GLN A 190 -11.79 -15.63 1.27
N PHE A 191 -11.97 -15.91 2.57
CA PHE A 191 -11.79 -14.96 3.65
C PHE A 191 -10.32 -14.86 4.07
N LEU A 192 -9.83 -13.64 4.28
CA LEU A 192 -8.42 -13.38 4.65
C LEU A 192 -8.22 -13.06 6.14
N ASP A 193 -9.30 -13.01 6.92
CA ASP A 193 -9.28 -12.82 8.38
C ASP A 193 -8.60 -11.53 8.89
N ILE A 194 -8.64 -10.46 8.08
CA ILE A 194 -8.13 -9.13 8.43
C ILE A 194 -9.22 -8.36 9.17
N HIS A 195 -8.98 -8.10 10.45
CA HIS A 195 -9.94 -7.46 11.34
C HIS A 195 -10.20 -5.99 10.98
N ASN A 196 -11.29 -5.44 11.50
CA ASN A 196 -11.70 -4.06 11.23
C ASN A 196 -10.80 -3.02 11.93
N ILE A 197 -11.04 -1.77 11.58
CA ILE A 197 -10.27 -0.61 12.06
C ILE A 197 -10.20 -0.45 13.57
N HIS A 198 -11.23 -0.87 14.31
CA HIS A 198 -11.28 -0.72 15.76
C HIS A 198 -10.32 -1.69 16.45
N VAL A 199 -10.22 -2.91 15.93
CA VAL A 199 -9.26 -3.91 16.39
C VAL A 199 -7.83 -3.43 16.13
N MET A 200 -7.58 -2.88 14.94
CA MET A 200 -6.27 -2.35 14.57
C MET A 200 -5.85 -1.14 15.43
N ARG A 201 -6.79 -0.25 15.78
CA ARG A 201 -6.53 0.87 16.70
C ARG A 201 -6.16 0.36 18.08
N GLU A 202 -6.91 -0.59 18.62
CA GLU A 202 -6.66 -1.14 19.95
C GLU A 202 -5.32 -1.89 20.01
N SER A 203 -4.97 -2.63 18.97
CA SER A 203 -3.68 -3.30 18.85
C SER A 203 -2.50 -2.31 18.88
N LEU A 204 -2.58 -1.21 18.12
CA LEU A 204 -1.54 -0.18 18.15
C LEU A 204 -1.46 0.53 19.52
N ARG A 205 -2.60 0.80 20.16
CA ARG A 205 -2.64 1.40 21.50
C ARG A 205 -1.84 0.55 22.50
N LYS A 206 -2.09 -0.76 22.52
CA LYS A 206 -1.32 -1.71 23.35
C LYS A 206 0.16 -1.72 22.98
N LEU A 207 0.49 -1.72 21.69
CA LEU A 207 1.88 -1.71 21.23
C LEU A 207 2.64 -0.47 21.72
N GLN A 208 2.01 0.71 21.67
CA GLN A 208 2.61 1.94 22.15
C GLN A 208 2.95 1.87 23.65
N GLU A 209 2.08 1.28 24.47
CA GLU A 209 2.32 1.10 25.91
C GLU A 209 3.49 0.16 26.21
N VAL A 210 3.68 -0.87 25.38
CA VAL A 210 4.78 -1.84 25.51
C VAL A 210 6.11 -1.24 25.05
N CYS A 211 6.11 -0.34 24.07
CA CYS A 211 7.33 0.23 23.48
C CYS A 211 7.83 1.50 24.19
N TYR A 212 6.94 2.27 24.85
CA TYR A 212 7.26 3.57 25.43
C TYR A 212 6.45 3.86 26.71
N PRO A 213 7.03 4.47 27.76
CA PRO A 213 8.39 5.00 27.82
C PRO A 213 9.44 3.98 28.26
N HIS A 214 9.05 2.87 28.87
CA HIS A 214 9.96 1.89 29.45
C HIS A 214 9.59 0.50 28.95
N ILE A 215 10.59 -0.27 28.54
CA ILE A 215 10.41 -1.63 28.04
C ILE A 215 10.64 -2.60 29.21
N ASP A 216 9.64 -3.43 29.50
CA ASP A 216 9.81 -4.58 30.40
C ASP A 216 10.54 -5.70 29.65
N ASN A 217 11.87 -5.76 29.83
CA ASN A 217 12.70 -6.77 29.20
C ASN A 217 12.38 -8.21 29.65
N ALA A 218 11.86 -8.40 30.88
CA ALA A 218 11.58 -9.73 31.40
C ALA A 218 10.37 -10.37 30.73
N HIS A 219 9.36 -9.56 30.37
CA HIS A 219 8.12 -10.01 29.74
C HIS A 219 7.93 -9.45 28.32
N TRP A 220 9.01 -9.02 27.66
CA TRP A 220 8.94 -8.34 26.36
C TRP A 220 8.15 -9.13 25.32
N LEU A 221 8.48 -10.41 25.13
CA LEU A 221 7.86 -11.25 24.12
C LEU A 221 6.37 -11.50 24.40
N SER A 222 6.00 -11.78 25.65
CA SER A 222 4.60 -11.99 26.04
C SER A 222 3.78 -10.71 25.95
N ASN A 223 4.37 -9.57 26.32
CA ASN A 223 3.71 -8.27 26.22
C ASN A 223 3.50 -7.88 24.76
N LEU A 224 4.48 -8.12 23.90
CA LEU A 224 4.37 -7.91 22.45
C LEU A 224 3.30 -8.83 21.84
N GLU A 225 3.28 -10.10 22.20
CA GLU A 225 2.27 -11.07 21.74
C GLU A 225 0.84 -10.63 22.14
N ALA A 226 0.64 -10.16 23.37
CA ALA A 226 -0.64 -9.67 23.87
C ALA A 226 -1.19 -8.44 23.12
N THR A 227 -0.37 -7.76 22.33
CA THR A 227 -0.81 -6.66 21.45
C THR A 227 -1.47 -7.14 20.17
N HIS A 228 -1.18 -8.38 19.73
CA HIS A 228 -1.55 -8.96 18.44
C HIS A 228 -1.07 -8.17 17.21
N TRP A 229 -0.19 -7.17 17.36
CA TRP A 229 0.22 -6.32 16.24
C TRP A 229 0.88 -7.15 15.13
N LEU A 230 1.84 -8.00 15.47
CA LEU A 230 2.52 -8.87 14.51
C LEU A 230 1.60 -9.94 13.92
N ASP A 231 0.57 -10.38 14.64
CA ASP A 231 -0.45 -11.28 14.10
C ASP A 231 -1.29 -10.57 13.02
N HIS A 232 -1.62 -9.28 13.22
CA HIS A 232 -2.32 -8.49 12.22
C HIS A 232 -1.45 -8.23 10.98
N ILE A 233 -0.16 -7.88 11.17
CA ILE A 233 0.80 -7.76 10.06
C ILE A 233 0.92 -9.09 9.29
N ARG A 234 0.98 -10.22 10.00
CA ARG A 234 0.95 -11.56 9.41
C ARG A 234 -0.29 -11.79 8.56
N CYS A 235 -1.48 -11.48 9.07
CA CYS A 235 -2.72 -11.68 8.32
C CYS A 235 -2.72 -10.86 7.02
N VAL A 236 -2.31 -9.58 7.08
CA VAL A 236 -2.23 -8.72 5.88
C VAL A 236 -1.25 -9.28 4.85
N LEU A 237 -0.02 -9.61 5.29
CA LEU A 237 0.99 -10.18 4.40
C LEU A 237 0.57 -11.55 3.83
N SER A 238 -0.08 -12.39 4.64
CA SER A 238 -0.55 -13.71 4.18
C SER A 238 -1.69 -13.58 3.18
N GLY A 239 -2.59 -12.61 3.37
CA GLY A 239 -3.63 -12.29 2.40
C GLY A 239 -3.04 -11.82 1.07
N ALA A 240 -2.08 -10.89 1.12
CA ALA A 240 -1.38 -10.40 -0.07
C ALA A 240 -0.60 -11.54 -0.79
N LEU A 241 0.02 -12.44 -0.03
CA LEU A 241 0.73 -13.61 -0.58
C LEU A 241 -0.23 -14.55 -1.32
N ARG A 242 -1.41 -14.83 -0.75
CA ARG A 242 -2.45 -15.67 -1.38
C ARG A 242 -2.96 -15.05 -2.69
N ILE A 243 -3.16 -13.73 -2.70
CA ILE A 243 -3.54 -12.98 -3.90
C ILE A 243 -2.44 -13.10 -4.97
N ALA A 244 -1.19 -12.81 -4.61
CA ALA A 244 -0.06 -12.86 -5.54
C ALA A 244 0.17 -14.28 -6.08
N ASP A 245 0.10 -15.32 -5.25
CA ASP A 245 0.24 -16.72 -5.67
C ASP A 245 -0.90 -17.18 -6.60
N LYS A 246 -2.11 -16.69 -6.39
CA LYS A 246 -3.25 -17.01 -7.28
C LYS A 246 -3.05 -16.39 -8.68
N VAL A 247 -2.53 -15.17 -8.73
CA VAL A 247 -2.29 -14.47 -10.01
C VAL A 247 -1.02 -15.00 -10.70
N GLU A 248 0.07 -15.17 -9.97
CA GLU A 248 1.37 -15.57 -10.50
C GLU A 248 1.47 -17.07 -10.74
N SER A 249 1.18 -17.91 -9.75
CA SER A 249 1.43 -19.36 -9.87
C SER A 249 0.28 -20.09 -10.58
N HIS A 250 -0.95 -19.63 -10.38
CA HIS A 250 -2.15 -20.26 -10.91
C HIS A 250 -2.73 -19.57 -12.15
N LYS A 251 -2.18 -18.39 -12.51
CA LYS A 251 -2.63 -17.59 -13.65
C LYS A 251 -4.12 -17.27 -13.60
N THR A 252 -4.67 -17.10 -12.40
CA THR A 252 -6.10 -16.87 -12.18
C THR A 252 -6.36 -15.42 -11.77
N SER A 253 -7.40 -14.81 -12.35
CA SER A 253 -7.86 -13.47 -11.95
C SER A 253 -8.49 -13.49 -10.57
N VAL A 254 -8.35 -12.38 -9.86
CA VAL A 254 -8.87 -12.20 -8.51
C VAL A 254 -9.61 -10.88 -8.36
N VAL A 255 -10.69 -10.90 -7.59
CA VAL A 255 -11.42 -9.70 -7.16
C VAL A 255 -11.21 -9.54 -5.66
N VAL A 256 -10.67 -8.41 -5.23
CA VAL A 256 -10.39 -8.14 -3.82
C VAL A 256 -11.39 -7.12 -3.29
N HIS A 257 -12.03 -7.42 -2.17
CA HIS A 257 -12.87 -6.45 -1.48
C HIS A 257 -12.85 -6.64 0.04
N CYS A 258 -13.47 -5.70 0.73
CA CYS A 258 -13.79 -5.79 2.15
C CYS A 258 -15.24 -5.31 2.34
N SER A 259 -15.57 -4.57 3.41
CA SER A 259 -16.88 -3.93 3.52
C SER A 259 -17.04 -2.75 2.56
N ASP A 260 -16.25 -1.69 2.72
CA ASP A 260 -16.40 -0.47 1.90
C ASP A 260 -15.43 -0.43 0.70
N GLY A 261 -14.51 -1.39 0.53
CA GLY A 261 -13.58 -1.41 -0.62
C GLY A 261 -12.51 -0.29 -0.60
N TRP A 262 -12.32 0.32 0.56
CA TRP A 262 -11.29 1.30 0.89
C TRP A 262 -11.09 1.40 2.40
N ASP A 263 -9.96 1.96 2.77
CA ASP A 263 -9.75 2.57 4.07
C ASP A 263 -9.29 4.00 3.80
N ARG A 264 -10.05 4.98 4.30
CA ARG A 264 -9.82 6.41 3.99
C ARG A 264 -8.59 6.89 4.75
N THR A 265 -7.39 6.74 4.18
CA THR A 265 -6.11 7.03 4.86
C THR A 265 -6.08 8.42 5.51
N ALA A 266 -6.46 9.50 4.79
CA ALA A 266 -6.42 10.86 5.34
C ALA A 266 -7.54 11.15 6.36
N GLN A 267 -8.76 10.67 6.14
CA GLN A 267 -9.89 10.90 7.06
C GLN A 267 -9.74 10.12 8.37
N ARG A 268 -9.15 8.92 8.32
CA ARG A 268 -8.97 8.04 9.49
C ARG A 268 -7.73 8.35 10.33
N ILE A 269 -7.02 9.44 10.06
CA ILE A 269 -6.00 9.96 10.98
C ILE A 269 -6.56 11.10 11.83
N GLY A 270 -7.60 11.79 11.33
CA GLY A 270 -8.24 12.93 12.01
C GLY A 270 -7.34 14.15 12.07
N HIS A 271 -6.74 14.53 10.92
CA HIS A 271 -5.85 15.69 10.82
C HIS A 271 -6.50 16.95 11.37
N GLY A 272 -5.78 17.63 12.26
CA GLY A 272 -6.19 18.92 12.82
C GLY A 272 -7.48 18.91 13.63
N ASP A 273 -7.99 17.74 14.00
CA ASP A 273 -9.21 17.55 14.79
C ASP A 273 -8.84 17.14 16.22
N ASP A 274 -9.38 17.84 17.20
CA ASP A 274 -9.16 17.63 18.64
C ASP A 274 -9.93 16.42 19.23
N ARG A 275 -10.84 15.82 18.45
CA ARG A 275 -11.60 14.61 18.80
C ARG A 275 -10.74 13.35 18.69
N HIS A 276 -9.80 13.21 19.60
CA HIS A 276 -8.88 12.06 19.70
C HIS A 276 -9.61 10.71 19.91
N GLN A 277 -10.84 10.71 20.41
CA GLN A 277 -11.65 9.51 20.65
C GLN A 277 -12.46 9.05 19.42
N ASP A 278 -12.31 9.72 18.28
CA ASP A 278 -13.03 9.37 17.07
C ASP A 278 -12.79 7.90 16.67
N ALA A 279 -13.89 7.15 16.63
CA ALA A 279 -13.89 5.73 16.36
C ALA A 279 -13.52 5.40 14.90
N ASP A 280 -13.52 6.38 14.00
CA ASP A 280 -13.03 6.21 12.63
C ASP A 280 -11.50 6.24 12.53
N ARG A 281 -10.78 6.68 13.57
CA ARG A 281 -9.31 6.73 13.55
C ARG A 281 -8.67 5.35 13.61
N SER A 282 -7.72 5.05 12.71
CA SER A 282 -7.08 3.74 12.64
C SER A 282 -5.78 3.71 11.84
N PRO A 283 -4.77 2.91 12.25
CA PRO A 283 -3.43 2.92 11.65
C PRO A 283 -3.31 2.05 10.39
N VAL A 284 -4.29 2.09 9.48
CA VAL A 284 -4.31 1.19 8.30
C VAL A 284 -3.11 1.43 7.38
N PHE A 285 -2.79 2.70 7.09
CA PHE A 285 -1.62 3.01 6.25
C PHE A 285 -0.31 2.72 6.96
N LEU A 286 -0.24 2.91 8.29
CA LEU A 286 0.93 2.49 9.07
C LEU A 286 1.14 0.97 8.97
N GLN A 287 0.08 0.16 9.06
CA GLN A 287 0.20 -1.29 8.88
C GLN A 287 0.69 -1.66 7.48
N PHE A 288 0.24 -0.96 6.45
CA PHE A 288 0.73 -1.15 5.09
C PHE A 288 2.23 -0.85 4.98
N ILE A 289 2.70 0.26 5.55
CA ILE A 289 4.13 0.61 5.54
C ILE A 289 4.96 -0.38 6.36
N ASP A 290 4.45 -0.86 7.51
CA ASP A 290 5.09 -1.94 8.29
C ASP A 290 5.20 -3.22 7.45
N CYS A 291 4.15 -3.63 6.74
CA CYS A 291 4.21 -4.76 5.81
C CYS A 291 5.29 -4.58 4.74
N ILE A 292 5.43 -3.39 4.14
CA ILE A 292 6.52 -3.11 3.18
C ILE A 292 7.88 -3.29 3.85
N TRP A 293 8.05 -2.75 5.06
CA TRP A 293 9.28 -2.91 5.83
C TRP A 293 9.62 -4.39 6.10
N GLN A 294 8.63 -5.22 6.45
CA GLN A 294 8.84 -6.67 6.62
C GLN A 294 9.36 -7.33 5.33
N ILE A 295 8.84 -6.94 4.16
CA ILE A 295 9.27 -7.48 2.86
C ILE A 295 10.68 -6.98 2.55
N MET A 296 10.97 -5.69 2.74
CA MET A 296 12.30 -5.11 2.54
C MET A 296 13.38 -5.82 3.35
N ARG A 297 13.06 -6.20 4.60
CA ARG A 297 13.98 -6.98 5.46
C ARG A 297 14.31 -8.35 4.90
N GLN A 298 13.34 -8.99 4.25
CA GLN A 298 13.54 -10.32 3.65
C GLN A 298 14.20 -10.24 2.26
N PHE A 299 14.06 -9.10 1.56
CA PHE A 299 14.57 -8.88 0.21
C PHE A 299 15.34 -7.54 0.10
N PRO A 300 16.53 -7.42 0.71
CA PRO A 300 17.26 -6.14 0.83
C PRO A 300 17.72 -5.53 -0.50
N HIS A 301 17.69 -6.30 -1.60
CA HIS A 301 18.11 -5.87 -2.93
C HIS A 301 16.95 -5.48 -3.86
N ALA A 302 15.69 -5.72 -3.45
CA ALA A 302 14.53 -5.62 -4.34
C ALA A 302 13.90 -4.22 -4.40
N PHE A 303 14.17 -3.37 -3.40
CA PHE A 303 13.57 -2.03 -3.29
C PHE A 303 14.62 -0.96 -3.55
N GLN A 304 14.27 0.03 -4.39
CA GLN A 304 15.15 1.16 -4.72
C GLN A 304 15.31 2.14 -3.55
N PHE A 305 14.34 2.14 -2.62
CA PHE A 305 14.33 3.03 -1.47
C PHE A 305 14.72 2.33 -0.17
N THR A 306 15.14 3.11 0.82
CA THR A 306 15.51 2.63 2.16
C THR A 306 14.35 2.73 3.16
N GLU A 307 14.58 2.16 4.35
CA GLU A 307 13.69 2.30 5.51
C GLU A 307 13.46 3.77 5.91
N ASP A 308 14.42 4.66 5.65
CA ASP A 308 14.30 6.09 5.96
C ASP A 308 13.16 6.75 5.18
N LEU A 309 12.90 6.29 3.94
CA LEU A 309 11.75 6.77 3.17
C LEU A 309 10.45 6.37 3.86
N LEU A 310 10.36 5.12 4.33
CA LEU A 310 9.17 4.62 4.99
C LEU A 310 8.87 5.40 6.28
N ILE A 311 9.90 5.69 7.08
CA ILE A 311 9.76 6.51 8.29
C ILE A 311 9.36 7.95 7.92
N THR A 312 9.98 8.53 6.90
CA THR A 312 9.67 9.88 6.41
C THR A 312 8.24 10.00 5.92
N LEU A 313 7.73 8.99 5.19
CA LEU A 313 6.33 8.92 4.79
C LEU A 313 5.40 8.88 5.99
N LEU A 314 5.77 8.14 7.05
CA LEU A 314 4.98 8.07 8.29
C LEU A 314 5.07 9.34 9.15
N ASP A 315 6.17 10.07 9.11
CA ASP A 315 6.26 11.38 9.77
C ASP A 315 5.40 12.41 9.03
N HIS A 316 5.49 12.43 7.69
CA HIS A 316 4.68 13.33 6.88
C HIS A 316 3.20 12.95 6.83
N LEU A 317 2.87 11.67 7.05
CA LEU A 317 1.52 11.20 7.28
C LEU A 317 0.84 12.03 8.36
N TYR A 318 1.52 12.39 9.46
CA TYR A 318 0.93 13.16 10.56
C TYR A 318 1.21 14.67 10.49
N SER A 319 2.30 15.08 9.84
CA SER A 319 2.78 16.48 9.86
C SER A 319 1.82 17.51 9.26
N CYS A 320 0.99 17.12 8.29
CA CYS A 320 0.23 18.04 7.44
C CYS A 320 1.09 19.15 6.81
N LEU A 321 2.37 18.86 6.52
CA LEU A 321 3.28 19.77 5.83
C LEU A 321 2.97 19.86 4.33
N PHE A 322 2.58 18.73 3.74
CA PHE A 322 2.23 18.62 2.32
C PHE A 322 0.75 18.30 2.15
N GLY A 323 0.15 18.71 1.03
CA GLY A 323 -1.23 18.36 0.65
C GLY A 323 -1.40 16.89 0.21
N THR A 324 -0.30 16.14 0.18
CA THR A 324 -0.19 14.74 -0.23
C THR A 324 0.69 13.96 0.75
N PHE A 325 0.69 12.63 0.60
CA PHE A 325 1.82 11.78 1.03
C PHE A 325 2.94 11.74 -0.03
N LEU A 326 3.01 12.73 -0.92
CA LEU A 326 3.88 12.71 -2.08
C LEU A 326 5.11 13.58 -1.84
N TYR A 327 6.21 12.86 -2.03
CA TYR A 327 7.60 13.22 -2.05
C TYR A 327 7.92 14.64 -2.59
N ASN A 328 8.59 15.43 -1.75
CA ASN A 328 9.31 16.65 -2.13
C ASN A 328 10.66 16.63 -1.42
N SER A 329 11.52 15.68 -1.77
CA SER A 329 12.86 15.57 -1.19
C SER A 329 13.85 15.09 -2.23
N ASN A 330 15.15 15.11 -1.93
CA ASN A 330 16.17 14.70 -2.87
C ASN A 330 16.20 13.15 -2.98
N PRO A 331 15.91 12.54 -4.16
CA PRO A 331 15.90 11.09 -4.35
C PRO A 331 17.12 10.37 -3.79
N SER A 332 18.29 11.01 -3.86
CA SER A 332 19.55 10.43 -3.38
C SER A 332 19.58 10.14 -1.88
N ASP A 333 18.79 10.86 -1.07
CA ASP A 333 18.79 10.69 0.38
C ASP A 333 18.15 9.36 0.83
N PHE A 334 17.35 8.75 -0.04
CA PHE A 334 16.63 7.50 0.24
C PHE A 334 17.05 6.36 -0.65
N GLU A 335 18.08 6.55 -1.48
CA GLU A 335 18.53 5.52 -2.42
C GLU A 335 19.16 4.35 -1.67
N ASN A 336 18.66 3.14 -1.96
CA ASN A 336 19.20 1.92 -1.41
C ASN A 336 20.45 1.50 -2.20
N PRO A 337 21.66 1.53 -1.61
CA PRO A 337 22.88 1.12 -2.31
C PRO A 337 22.82 -0.36 -2.73
N LEU A 338 22.09 -1.19 -2.00
CA LEU A 338 21.95 -2.61 -2.27
C LEU A 338 20.94 -2.92 -3.38
N TYR A 339 20.16 -1.93 -3.84
CA TYR A 339 19.20 -2.14 -4.91
C TYR A 339 19.89 -2.62 -6.18
N ASN A 340 19.34 -3.70 -6.75
CA ASN A 340 19.85 -4.29 -7.97
C ASN A 340 18.71 -4.64 -8.92
N SER A 341 18.48 -3.77 -9.90
CA SER A 341 17.48 -3.95 -10.96
C SER A 341 17.71 -5.18 -11.84
N ALA A 342 18.94 -5.73 -11.86
CA ALA A 342 19.27 -6.93 -12.62
C ALA A 342 18.97 -8.24 -11.87
N THR A 343 18.59 -8.19 -10.58
CA THR A 343 18.15 -9.39 -9.87
C THR A 343 16.81 -9.87 -10.40
N ARG A 344 16.76 -11.10 -10.92
CA ARG A 344 15.59 -11.72 -11.59
C ARG A 344 14.40 -12.05 -10.68
N HIS A 345 14.33 -11.50 -9.47
CA HIS A 345 13.19 -11.73 -8.59
C HIS A 345 12.04 -10.78 -8.96
N HIS A 346 11.38 -11.06 -10.08
CA HIS A 346 10.23 -10.27 -10.55
C HIS A 346 9.01 -10.39 -9.62
N VAL A 347 8.94 -11.47 -8.82
CA VAL A 347 7.87 -11.70 -7.83
C VAL A 347 8.49 -12.05 -6.49
N LEU A 348 8.05 -11.35 -5.44
CA LEU A 348 8.55 -11.54 -4.07
C LEU A 348 7.51 -12.31 -3.24
N PHE A 349 7.91 -13.48 -2.73
CA PHE A 349 7.10 -14.29 -1.83
C PHE A 349 7.69 -14.24 -0.40
N PRO A 350 7.32 -13.24 0.42
CA PRO A 350 7.80 -13.14 1.80
C PRO A 350 7.32 -14.31 2.67
N ARG A 351 8.13 -14.71 3.63
CA ARG A 351 7.72 -15.62 4.70
C ARG A 351 6.88 -14.85 5.71
N THR A 352 5.63 -15.27 5.89
CA THR A 352 4.65 -14.57 6.74
C THR A 352 4.52 -15.16 8.14
N SER A 353 5.21 -16.27 8.46
CA SER A 353 5.11 -16.86 9.80
C SER A 353 5.71 -15.95 10.87
N MET A 354 5.18 -16.04 12.09
CA MET A 354 5.63 -15.24 13.25
C MET A 354 7.14 -15.35 13.54
N ARG A 355 7.80 -16.41 13.09
CA ARG A 355 9.26 -16.61 13.22
C ARG A 355 10.09 -15.69 12.30
N HIS A 356 9.49 -15.11 11.27
CA HIS A 356 10.18 -14.28 10.27
C HIS A 356 9.78 -12.81 10.33
N LEU A 357 8.63 -12.51 10.93
CA LEU A 357 8.21 -11.15 11.21
C LEU A 357 8.93 -10.62 12.44
N CYS A 358 9.27 -9.33 12.44
CA CYS A 358 9.87 -8.69 13.60
C CYS A 358 9.14 -7.40 13.93
N LEU A 359 9.26 -6.92 15.17
CA LEU A 359 8.84 -5.57 15.49
C LEU A 359 9.76 -4.57 14.79
N TRP A 360 9.16 -3.54 14.18
CA TRP A 360 9.90 -2.42 13.61
C TRP A 360 10.38 -1.44 14.70
N ASP A 361 11.39 -1.86 15.45
CA ASP A 361 11.99 -1.12 16.57
C ASP A 361 12.45 0.29 16.19
N LYS A 362 13.04 0.48 15.01
CA LYS A 362 13.45 1.78 14.48
C LYS A 362 12.31 2.76 14.21
N TYR A 363 11.06 2.30 14.17
CA TYR A 363 9.89 3.17 14.13
C TYR A 363 9.19 3.22 15.49
N TYR A 364 8.79 2.06 16.04
CA TYR A 364 7.98 1.99 17.26
C TYR A 364 8.76 2.33 18.54
N CYS A 365 10.07 2.07 18.57
CA CYS A 365 10.95 2.31 19.72
C CYS A 365 11.97 3.43 19.47
N ARG A 366 11.81 4.22 18.40
CA ARG A 366 12.81 5.22 17.94
C ARG A 366 13.18 6.31 18.93
N TRP A 367 12.33 6.53 19.92
CA TRP A 367 12.53 7.52 21.00
C TRP A 367 13.07 6.90 22.29
N ASN A 368 13.21 5.58 22.36
CA ASN A 368 13.76 4.90 23.52
C ASN A 368 15.29 4.87 23.44
N PRO A 369 16.01 5.57 24.35
CA PRO A 369 17.48 5.64 24.29
C PRO A 369 18.17 4.27 24.39
N SER A 370 17.56 3.30 25.08
CA SER A 370 18.11 1.95 25.26
C SER A 370 18.07 1.10 23.98
N MET A 371 17.23 1.48 23.01
CA MET A 371 17.04 0.76 21.74
C MET A 371 17.65 1.52 20.55
N ARG A 372 18.24 2.71 20.78
CA ARG A 372 18.78 3.56 19.71
C ARG A 372 20.14 3.04 19.24
N GLN A 373 20.30 2.84 17.92
CA GLN A 373 21.61 2.59 17.33
C GLN A 373 22.54 3.80 17.56
N GLN A 374 23.76 3.53 18.02
CA GLN A 374 24.74 4.57 18.35
C GLN A 374 25.34 5.26 17.11
N GLU A 375 25.36 4.57 15.96
CA GLU A 375 25.82 5.14 14.68
C GLU A 375 24.66 5.27 13.67
N PRO A 376 24.51 6.42 12.98
CA PRO A 376 23.48 6.58 11.96
C PRO A 376 23.79 5.80 10.67
N VAL A 377 22.91 4.85 10.31
CA VAL A 377 23.04 3.98 9.13
C VAL A 377 23.20 4.77 7.81
N HIS A 378 22.61 5.97 7.71
CA HIS A 378 22.68 6.81 6.52
C HIS A 378 24.12 7.24 6.17
N ILE A 379 25.01 7.39 7.15
CA ILE A 379 26.42 7.75 6.90
C ILE A 379 27.09 6.61 6.11
N ARG A 380 26.89 5.37 6.57
CA ARG A 380 27.40 4.17 5.91
C ARG A 380 26.80 3.96 4.51
N PHE A 381 25.52 4.32 4.31
CA PHE A 381 24.88 4.20 2.99
C PHE A 381 25.45 5.18 1.97
N LYS A 382 25.78 6.41 2.37
CA LYS A 382 26.47 7.37 1.48
C LYS A 382 27.82 6.85 1.01
N GLU A 383 28.60 6.24 1.89
CA GLU A 383 29.88 5.60 1.54
C GLU A 383 29.67 4.43 0.56
N LEU A 384 28.67 3.58 0.81
CA LEU A 384 28.34 2.46 -0.08
C LEU A 384 27.90 2.92 -1.47
N LEU A 385 27.08 3.98 -1.57
CA LEU A 385 26.67 4.56 -2.86
C LEU A 385 27.89 5.09 -3.63
N HIS A 386 28.83 5.75 -2.95
CA HIS A 386 30.07 6.21 -3.56
C HIS A 386 30.89 5.04 -4.14
N VAL A 387 31.10 3.99 -3.35
CA VAL A 387 31.83 2.79 -3.80
C VAL A 387 31.11 2.08 -4.94
N LYS A 388 29.78 1.95 -4.88
CA LYS A 388 28.96 1.38 -5.95
C LYS A 388 29.17 2.13 -7.27
N GLY A 389 29.08 3.46 -7.25
CA GLY A 389 29.29 4.27 -8.45
C GLY A 389 30.69 4.13 -9.05
N GLN A 390 31.72 3.93 -8.23
CA GLN A 390 33.08 3.64 -8.71
C GLN A 390 33.15 2.26 -9.39
N LEU A 391 32.52 1.25 -8.79
CA LEU A 391 32.48 -0.11 -9.34
C LEU A 391 31.70 -0.18 -10.65
N GLU A 392 30.55 0.48 -10.76
CA GLU A 392 29.74 0.53 -11.98
C GLU A 392 30.51 1.15 -13.14
N LYS A 393 31.22 2.27 -12.89
CA LYS A 393 32.12 2.87 -13.89
C LYS A 393 33.20 1.89 -14.34
N ARG A 394 33.82 1.17 -13.39
CA ARG A 394 34.87 0.20 -13.71
C ARG A 394 34.34 -0.99 -14.52
N VAL A 395 33.13 -1.47 -14.22
CA VAL A 395 32.47 -2.53 -14.99
C VAL A 395 32.20 -2.06 -16.42
N GLU A 396 31.74 -0.82 -16.60
CA GLU A 396 31.48 -0.26 -17.93
C GLU A 396 32.75 -0.11 -18.76
N GLU A 397 33.85 0.34 -18.14
CA GLU A 397 35.18 0.37 -18.77
C GLU A 397 35.62 -1.02 -19.23
N LEU A 398 35.53 -2.02 -18.35
CA LEU A 398 35.94 -3.40 -18.67
C LEU A 398 35.07 -4.02 -19.77
N ARG A 399 33.76 -3.71 -19.80
CA ARG A 399 32.85 -4.14 -20.89
C ARG A 399 33.26 -3.53 -22.23
N LYS A 400 33.61 -2.24 -22.26
CA LYS A 400 34.13 -1.58 -23.46
C LYS A 400 35.45 -2.19 -23.93
N GLU A 401 36.38 -2.46 -23.01
CA GLU A 401 37.65 -3.13 -23.31
C GLU A 401 37.42 -4.54 -23.89
N LEU A 402 36.50 -5.32 -23.32
CA LEU A 402 36.16 -6.65 -23.81
C LEU A 402 35.56 -6.60 -25.22
N ALA A 403 34.63 -5.67 -25.47
CA ALA A 403 34.03 -5.48 -26.78
C ALA A 403 35.09 -5.08 -27.83
N ALA A 404 36.02 -4.19 -27.48
CA ALA A 404 37.12 -3.78 -28.36
C ALA A 404 38.05 -4.96 -28.71
N ARG A 405 38.36 -5.84 -27.74
CA ARG A 405 39.16 -7.05 -28.00
C ARG A 405 38.46 -8.05 -28.93
N GLN A 406 37.14 -8.23 -28.76
CA GLN A 406 36.35 -9.11 -29.62
C GLN A 406 36.28 -8.63 -31.08
N THR A 407 36.32 -7.31 -31.31
CA THR A 407 36.39 -6.76 -32.68
C THR A 407 37.77 -6.96 -33.33
N HIS A 408 38.83 -7.10 -32.55
CA HIS A 408 40.20 -7.30 -33.04
C HIS A 408 40.53 -8.75 -33.39
N ASP A 409 39.85 -9.73 -32.78
CA ASP A 409 40.07 -11.17 -32.98
C ASP A 409 39.17 -11.83 -34.05
N SER A 410 38.45 -11.04 -34.87
CA SER A 410 37.76 -11.60 -36.05
C SER A 410 38.80 -11.98 -37.13
N PRO A 411 38.93 -13.27 -37.52
CA PRO A 411 39.91 -13.64 -38.52
C PRO A 411 39.56 -13.00 -39.86
N ARG A 412 40.49 -12.20 -40.41
CA ARG A 412 40.47 -11.84 -41.82
C ARG A 412 40.49 -13.15 -42.62
N VAL A 413 39.36 -13.50 -43.22
CA VAL A 413 39.32 -14.52 -44.26
C VAL A 413 40.20 -14.03 -45.40
N ALA A 414 41.43 -14.50 -45.44
CA ALA A 414 42.31 -14.30 -46.58
C ALA A 414 41.71 -15.10 -47.74
N SER A 415 41.14 -14.39 -48.71
CA SER A 415 40.92 -14.90 -50.06
C SER A 415 42.27 -15.29 -50.63
N ALA A 416 42.52 -16.60 -50.75
CA ALA A 416 43.56 -17.13 -51.62
C ALA A 416 42.91 -17.42 -52.97
N ILE A 417 43.20 -16.55 -53.94
CA ILE A 417 43.13 -16.86 -55.36
C ILE A 417 44.41 -17.64 -55.68
N VAL A 418 44.28 -18.91 -56.09
CA VAL A 418 44.81 -19.56 -57.32
C VAL A 418 44.21 -20.96 -57.39
#